data_AF-A0A1H6KX38-F1
#
_entry.id   AF-A0A1H6KX38-F1
#
_cell.length_a   1.000
_cell.length_b   1.000
_cell.length_c   1.000
_cell.angle_alpha   90.00
_cell.angle_beta   90.00
_cell.angle_gamma   90.00
#
_symmetry.space_group_name_H-M   'P 1'
#
loop_
_entity.id
_entity.type
_entity.pdbx_description
1 polymer ?
#
loop_
_entity_poly.entity_id
_entity_poly.type
_entity_poly.pdbx_seq_one_letter_code
_entity_poly.pdbx_strand_id
1 'polypeptide(L)'
;MKSTNKLKRLISLIVTMVISVSILAFATGTTTAEAPNYLSPYPALRVQAHVQNIGWQDPVTEIMGGRDNTGASVVVGTTGRSLRLEALRFGIINRPVGGGGIEINAHLAGTGWTGFKRAIIPNMVEIGTTGQSRAIEAVQIRLTGRLAKYYTIEYRMHLAGTGWTGYSRNGMTCGTTGQSRRAEALEIRIK
;
A
#
# COMPACT_ATOMS: atom_id res chain seq x y z
N MET A 1 -41.61 -3.60 47.88
CA MET A 1 -41.10 -4.83 48.53
C MET A 1 -42.24 -5.84 48.59
N LYS A 2 -42.20 -7.09 48.14
CA LYS A 2 -41.35 -7.86 47.23
C LYS A 2 -42.20 -9.11 46.93
N SER A 3 -42.62 -9.30 45.68
CA SER A 3 -43.19 -10.57 45.21
C SER A 3 -42.10 -11.64 45.21
N THR A 4 -42.44 -12.91 45.49
CA THR A 4 -41.99 -14.10 44.73
C THR A 4 -42.19 -15.41 45.50
N ASN A 5 -42.31 -16.48 44.71
CA ASN A 5 -41.88 -17.87 45.00
C ASN A 5 -42.98 -18.91 45.26
N LYS A 6 -43.76 -19.20 44.22
CA LYS A 6 -44.26 -20.57 43.97
C LYS A 6 -43.83 -21.01 42.57
N LEU A 7 -42.59 -21.47 42.40
CA LEU A 7 -42.25 -22.49 41.39
C LEU A 7 -40.79 -22.96 41.52
N LYS A 8 -40.46 -23.56 42.66
CA LYS A 8 -39.31 -24.48 42.74
C LYS A 8 -39.85 -25.89 42.62
N ARG A 9 -39.50 -26.55 41.51
CA ARG A 9 -39.44 -27.99 41.20
C ARG A 9 -39.64 -28.11 39.67
N LEU A 10 -38.81 -28.72 38.84
CA LEU A 10 -37.53 -29.39 38.98
C LEU A 10 -37.11 -29.73 37.52
N ILE A 11 -35.95 -29.23 37.08
CA ILE A 11 -34.90 -29.91 36.30
C ILE A 11 -35.32 -30.96 35.23
N SER A 12 -35.04 -30.62 33.96
CA SER A 12 -34.54 -31.47 32.85
C SER A 12 -35.35 -32.67 32.34
N LEU A 13 -35.93 -32.56 31.13
CA LEU A 13 -35.52 -33.34 29.95
C LEU A 13 -36.20 -32.82 28.66
N ILE A 14 -35.46 -32.87 27.56
CA ILE A 14 -35.75 -32.37 26.21
C ILE A 14 -36.72 -33.33 25.45
N VAL A 15 -37.32 -32.83 24.35
CA VAL A 15 -38.19 -33.50 23.32
C VAL A 15 -39.70 -33.32 23.65
N THR A 16 -40.58 -32.70 22.84
CA THR A 16 -40.89 -32.92 21.41
C THR A 16 -41.77 -31.78 20.82
N MET A 17 -41.65 -31.56 19.50
CA MET A 17 -42.67 -31.05 18.54
C MET A 17 -43.20 -29.61 18.63
N VAL A 18 -42.71 -28.74 17.74
CA VAL A 18 -43.50 -27.65 17.16
C VAL A 18 -43.70 -27.95 15.67
N ILE A 19 -44.98 -27.92 15.27
CA ILE A 19 -45.51 -28.16 13.93
C ILE A 19 -44.99 -27.09 12.97
N SER A 20 -44.32 -27.54 11.91
CA SER A 20 -43.87 -26.72 10.78
C SER A 20 -45.05 -26.27 9.93
N VAL A 21 -45.29 -24.96 9.88
CA VAL A 21 -46.04 -24.32 8.80
C VAL A 21 -45.07 -24.12 7.63
N SER A 22 -45.28 -24.89 6.57
CA SER A 22 -44.54 -24.78 5.31
C SER A 22 -44.92 -23.49 4.59
N ILE A 23 -44.18 -22.41 4.84
CA ILE A 23 -44.13 -21.30 3.89
C ILE A 23 -43.13 -21.73 2.82
N LEU A 24 -43.62 -21.91 1.59
CA LEU A 24 -42.79 -22.07 0.41
C LEU A 24 -42.10 -20.73 0.13
N ALA A 25 -41.06 -20.41 0.91
CA ALA A 25 -40.09 -19.40 0.53
C ALA A 25 -39.30 -20.01 -0.62
N PHE A 26 -39.51 -19.51 -1.83
CA PHE A 26 -38.52 -19.66 -2.88
C PHE A 26 -37.22 -19.11 -2.31
N ALA A 27 -36.28 -20.02 -2.00
CA ALA A 27 -34.91 -19.65 -1.75
C ALA A 27 -34.38 -19.07 -3.06
N THR A 28 -34.54 -17.77 -3.27
CA THR A 28 -33.58 -17.05 -4.09
C THR A 28 -32.29 -17.14 -3.30
N GLY A 29 -31.51 -18.18 -3.56
CA GLY A 29 -30.12 -18.22 -3.13
C GLY A 29 -29.51 -16.92 -3.59
N THR A 30 -29.24 -16.01 -2.67
CA THR A 30 -28.31 -14.93 -2.91
C THR A 30 -26.94 -15.60 -2.92
N THR A 31 -26.63 -16.28 -4.02
CA THR A 31 -25.26 -16.35 -4.48
C THR A 31 -24.86 -14.90 -4.68
N THR A 32 -24.16 -14.33 -3.70
CA THR A 32 -23.22 -13.27 -4.03
C THR A 32 -22.23 -13.95 -4.97
N ALA A 33 -22.51 -13.88 -6.27
CA ALA A 33 -21.50 -14.11 -7.27
C ALA A 33 -20.34 -13.20 -6.83
N GLU A 34 -19.23 -13.80 -6.40
CA GLU A 34 -17.98 -13.06 -6.31
C GLU A 34 -17.85 -12.34 -7.64
N ALA A 35 -17.86 -11.00 -7.61
CA ALA A 35 -17.68 -10.23 -8.84
C ALA A 35 -16.45 -10.82 -9.52
N PRO A 36 -16.53 -11.22 -10.82
CA PRO A 36 -15.37 -11.77 -11.49
C PRO A 36 -14.24 -10.76 -11.29
N ASN A 37 -13.05 -11.27 -11.00
CA ASN A 37 -11.88 -10.50 -10.64
C ASN A 37 -11.50 -9.57 -11.81
N TYR A 38 -12.23 -8.46 -11.96
CA TYR A 38 -12.04 -7.47 -13.01
C TYR A 38 -10.73 -6.77 -12.66
N LEU A 39 -9.64 -7.25 -13.26
CA LEU A 39 -8.39 -6.52 -13.28
C LEU A 39 -8.73 -5.08 -13.73
N SER A 40 -8.49 -4.12 -12.84
CA SER A 40 -8.75 -2.71 -13.14
C SER A 40 -8.12 -2.36 -14.49
N PRO A 41 -8.87 -1.80 -15.45
CA PRO A 41 -8.30 -1.40 -16.74
C PRO A 41 -7.32 -0.24 -16.59
N TYR A 42 -7.26 0.35 -15.39
CA TYR A 42 -6.37 1.44 -15.09
C TYR A 42 -4.98 0.94 -14.65
N PRO A 43 -3.91 1.67 -15.01
CA PRO A 43 -2.58 1.38 -14.52
C PRO A 43 -2.53 1.46 -13.00
N ALA A 44 -1.67 0.65 -12.38
CA ALA A 44 -1.47 0.75 -10.94
C ALA A 44 0.03 0.76 -10.60
N LEU A 45 0.38 1.60 -9.62
CA LEU A 45 1.69 1.64 -9.01
C LEU A 45 1.77 0.54 -7.94
N ARG A 46 2.79 -0.31 -8.00
CA ARG A 46 3.09 -1.29 -6.95
C ARG A 46 4.40 -0.94 -6.27
N VAL A 47 4.40 -0.85 -4.94
CA VAL A 47 5.55 -0.42 -4.14
C VAL A 47 5.81 -1.41 -3.02
N GLN A 48 7.07 -1.70 -2.73
CA GLN A 48 7.46 -2.57 -1.62
C GLN A 48 8.64 -1.94 -0.89
N ALA A 49 8.68 -2.05 0.43
CA ALA A 49 9.79 -1.57 1.25
C ALA A 49 10.54 -2.72 1.90
N HIS A 50 11.87 -2.59 1.94
CA HIS A 50 12.73 -3.33 2.84
C HIS A 50 13.10 -2.43 4.02
N VAL A 51 12.66 -2.82 5.22
CA VAL A 51 12.89 -2.06 6.45
C VAL A 51 13.89 -2.80 7.33
N GLN A 52 14.82 -2.06 7.92
CA GLN A 52 15.77 -2.59 8.89
C GLN A 52 15.08 -3.47 9.94
N ASN A 53 15.65 -4.64 10.21
CA ASN A 53 15.17 -5.63 11.21
C ASN A 53 13.75 -6.18 10.96
N ILE A 54 13.10 -5.83 9.85
CA ILE A 54 11.78 -6.36 9.45
C ILE A 54 11.92 -7.18 8.16
N GLY A 55 12.74 -6.71 7.23
CA GLY A 55 12.86 -7.31 5.91
C GLY A 55 11.94 -6.66 4.88
N TRP A 56 11.69 -7.39 3.80
CA TRP A 56 10.72 -7.02 2.78
C TRP A 56 9.30 -7.15 3.35
N GLN A 57 8.56 -6.04 3.40
CA GLN A 57 7.14 -6.01 3.73
C GLN A 57 6.30 -6.43 2.51
N ASP A 58 5.02 -6.73 2.71
CA ASP A 58 4.11 -6.99 1.59
C ASP A 58 3.99 -5.76 0.67
N PRO A 59 3.89 -5.96 -0.66
CA PRO A 59 3.79 -4.87 -1.60
C PRO A 59 2.40 -4.22 -1.57
N VAL A 60 2.37 -2.89 -1.58
CA VAL A 60 1.15 -2.07 -1.61
C VAL A 60 0.90 -1.60 -3.04
N THR A 61 -0.38 -1.51 -3.45
CA THR A 61 -0.77 -1.11 -4.81
C THR A 61 -1.69 0.10 -4.78
N GLU A 62 -1.43 1.08 -5.65
CA GLU A 62 -2.25 2.28 -5.88
C GLU A 62 -2.78 2.29 -7.32
N ILE A 63 -4.09 2.35 -7.53
CA ILE A 63 -4.69 2.42 -8.87
C ILE A 63 -4.67 3.88 -9.35
N MET A 64 -4.12 4.12 -10.54
CA MET A 64 -4.07 5.44 -11.16
C MET A 64 -5.42 5.78 -11.81
N GLY A 65 -6.01 6.95 -11.54
CA GLY A 65 -7.23 7.38 -12.24
C GLY A 65 -8.51 6.63 -11.84
N GLY A 66 -8.56 6.08 -10.62
CA GLY A 66 -9.79 5.57 -10.02
C GLY A 66 -10.90 6.63 -9.99
N ARG A 67 -12.16 6.19 -10.18
CA ARG A 67 -13.36 7.01 -10.44
C ARG A 67 -13.70 8.04 -9.35
N ASP A 68 -12.99 8.02 -8.23
CA ASP A 68 -13.24 8.86 -7.08
C ASP A 68 -12.20 9.97 -6.89
N ASN A 69 -11.03 9.99 -7.57
CA ASN A 69 -10.00 11.03 -7.41
C ASN A 69 -9.73 11.39 -5.92
N THR A 70 -9.97 10.45 -5.00
CA THR A 70 -10.07 10.72 -3.55
C THR A 70 -8.71 10.93 -2.89
N GLY A 71 -7.61 10.93 -3.65
CA GLY A 71 -6.29 11.14 -3.09
C GLY A 71 -5.85 9.99 -2.19
N ALA A 72 -6.24 8.76 -2.53
CA ALA A 72 -5.66 7.57 -1.92
C ALA A 72 -4.14 7.62 -2.08
N SER A 73 -3.43 7.54 -0.97
CA SER A 73 -1.98 7.51 -0.92
C SER A 73 -1.52 6.14 -0.46
N VAL A 74 -0.45 5.61 -1.04
CA VAL A 74 0.22 4.43 -0.49
C VAL A 74 1.35 4.84 0.42
N VAL A 75 1.41 4.21 1.60
CA VAL A 75 2.51 4.35 2.55
C VAL A 75 3.24 3.01 2.65
N VAL A 76 4.56 3.04 2.49
CA VAL A 76 5.45 1.89 2.71
C VAL A 76 6.52 2.22 3.73
N GLY A 77 7.02 1.23 4.45
CA GLY A 77 7.99 1.40 5.53
C GLY A 77 7.34 1.45 6.91
N THR A 78 7.95 2.23 7.82
CA THR A 78 7.44 2.44 9.17
C THR A 78 7.54 3.92 9.56
N THR A 79 6.61 4.40 10.39
CA THR A 79 6.63 5.79 10.87
C THR A 79 6.94 5.80 12.36
N GLY A 80 7.95 6.57 12.79
CA GLY A 80 8.24 6.81 14.21
C GLY A 80 8.86 5.63 14.95
N ARG A 81 9.21 4.54 14.23
CA ARG A 81 9.79 3.32 14.82
C ARG A 81 11.31 3.34 14.87
N SER A 82 11.96 4.41 14.39
CA SER A 82 13.42 4.51 14.31
C SER A 82 14.09 3.43 13.45
N LEU A 83 13.34 2.82 12.52
CA LEU A 83 13.85 1.83 11.57
C LEU A 83 14.03 2.47 10.19
N ARG A 84 15.24 2.32 9.61
CA ARG A 84 15.54 2.88 8.28
C ARG A 84 14.90 2.06 7.15
N LEU A 85 14.50 2.76 6.09
CA LEU A 85 14.36 2.17 4.76
C LEU A 85 15.76 1.87 4.21
N GLU A 86 15.98 0.62 3.82
CA GLU A 86 17.25 0.19 3.20
C GLU A 86 17.10 0.00 1.68
N ALA A 87 15.94 -0.51 1.26
CA ALA A 87 15.62 -0.69 -0.15
C ALA A 87 14.13 -0.46 -0.42
N LEU A 88 13.83 -0.09 -1.67
CA LEU A 88 12.47 0.04 -2.18
C LEU A 88 12.38 -0.66 -3.53
N ARG A 89 11.22 -1.26 -3.80
CA ARG A 89 10.88 -1.80 -5.12
C ARG A 89 9.67 -1.08 -5.69
N PHE A 90 9.71 -0.82 -7.00
CA PHE A 90 8.65 -0.14 -7.73
C PHE A 90 8.29 -0.87 -9.01
N GLY A 91 7.01 -0.95 -9.34
CA GLY A 91 6.54 -1.49 -10.60
C GLY A 91 5.25 -0.80 -11.05
N ILE A 92 4.96 -0.91 -12.35
CA ILE A 92 3.67 -0.54 -12.91
C ILE A 92 3.00 -1.81 -13.42
N ILE A 93 1.78 -2.06 -12.98
CA ILE A 93 0.91 -3.13 -13.48
C ILE A 93 -0.27 -2.52 -14.26
N ASN A 94 -0.98 -3.33 -15.06
CA ASN A 94 -2.13 -2.92 -15.87
C ASN A 94 -1.86 -1.67 -16.74
N ARG A 95 -0.64 -1.56 -17.27
CA ARG A 95 -0.16 -0.39 -18.03
C ARG A 95 -1.01 -0.16 -19.29
N PRO A 96 -1.27 1.11 -19.69
CA PRO A 96 -2.04 1.39 -20.89
C PRO A 96 -1.28 0.97 -22.14
N VAL A 97 -2.03 0.59 -23.17
CA VAL A 97 -1.50 0.39 -24.52
C VAL A 97 -0.85 1.71 -24.99
N GLY A 98 0.39 1.63 -25.50
CA GLY A 98 1.16 2.80 -25.95
C GLY A 98 2.22 3.32 -24.96
N GLY A 99 2.41 2.70 -23.80
CA GLY A 99 3.66 2.83 -23.05
C GLY A 99 3.65 3.78 -21.85
N GLY A 100 4.83 4.23 -21.42
CA GLY A 100 5.09 4.95 -20.16
C GLY A 100 5.47 4.08 -18.96
N GLY A 101 6.16 4.60 -17.96
CA GLY A 101 6.69 3.78 -16.86
C GLY A 101 7.02 4.60 -15.63
N ILE A 102 7.88 4.05 -14.80
CA ILE A 102 8.41 4.72 -13.61
C ILE A 102 9.92 4.61 -13.57
N GLU A 103 10.58 5.74 -13.26
CA GLU A 103 12.00 5.82 -13.00
C GLU A 103 12.25 6.36 -11.60
N ILE A 104 13.20 5.74 -10.89
CA ILE A 104 13.50 6.04 -9.50
C ILE A 104 15.01 6.14 -9.33
N ASN A 105 15.47 7.17 -8.64
CA ASN A 105 16.84 7.34 -8.17
C ASN A 105 16.83 7.42 -6.65
N ALA A 106 17.84 6.86 -6.00
CA ALA A 106 18.01 6.90 -4.56
C ALA A 106 19.36 7.50 -4.19
N HIS A 107 19.34 8.36 -3.17
CA HIS A 107 20.52 8.80 -2.45
C HIS A 107 20.69 7.90 -1.22
N LEU A 108 21.79 7.16 -1.17
CA LEU A 108 22.10 6.25 -0.07
C LEU A 108 23.19 6.83 0.83
N ALA A 109 23.05 6.64 2.14
CA ALA A 109 24.05 7.04 3.12
C ALA A 109 25.42 6.43 2.77
N GLY A 110 26.46 7.28 2.70
CA GLY A 110 27.83 6.86 2.39
C GLY A 110 28.07 6.40 0.96
N THR A 111 27.12 6.61 0.04
CA THR A 111 27.27 6.28 -1.40
C THR A 111 26.83 7.42 -2.29
N GLY A 112 25.80 8.17 -1.91
CA GLY A 112 25.24 9.22 -2.74
C GLY A 112 24.18 8.72 -3.72
N TRP A 113 23.97 9.48 -4.79
CA TRP A 113 23.01 9.14 -5.85
C TRP A 113 23.47 7.91 -6.65
N THR A 114 22.54 6.99 -6.88
CA THR A 114 22.83 5.69 -7.54
C THR A 114 22.44 5.66 -9.03
N GLY A 115 21.85 6.75 -9.53
CA GLY A 115 21.35 6.86 -10.89
C GLY A 115 19.89 6.39 -11.03
N PHE A 116 19.20 6.92 -12.03
CA PHE A 116 17.82 6.51 -12.31
C PHE A 116 17.77 5.07 -12.81
N LYS A 117 16.95 4.26 -12.14
CA LYS A 117 16.60 2.90 -12.56
C LYS A 117 15.14 2.86 -12.99
N ARG A 118 14.81 1.96 -13.93
CA ARG A 118 13.46 1.79 -14.49
C ARG A 118 12.90 0.40 -14.20
N ALA A 119 11.59 0.32 -13.95
CA ALA A 119 10.88 -0.95 -13.87
C ALA A 119 10.78 -1.59 -15.27
N ILE A 120 11.08 -2.89 -15.35
CA ILE A 120 10.88 -3.72 -16.55
C ILE A 120 9.73 -4.67 -16.26
N ILE A 121 8.59 -4.47 -16.95
CA ILE A 121 7.36 -5.23 -16.73
C ILE A 121 7.58 -6.72 -17.06
N PRO A 122 7.03 -7.65 -16.26
CA PRO A 122 6.17 -7.45 -15.08
C PRO A 122 6.92 -7.23 -13.76
N ASN A 123 8.26 -7.18 -13.79
CA ASN A 123 9.09 -7.11 -12.60
C ASN A 123 9.15 -5.70 -12.01
N MET A 124 9.38 -5.64 -10.68
CA MET A 124 9.65 -4.40 -9.99
C MET A 124 11.15 -4.08 -10.04
N VAL A 125 11.51 -2.80 -10.11
CA VAL A 125 12.90 -2.33 -9.99
C VAL A 125 13.25 -2.04 -8.55
N GLU A 126 14.41 -2.53 -8.11
CA GLU A 126 14.96 -2.28 -6.78
C GLU A 126 15.94 -1.11 -6.77
N ILE A 127 15.75 -0.20 -5.82
CA ILE A 127 16.70 0.84 -5.41
C ILE A 127 17.11 0.62 -3.95
N GLY A 128 18.27 1.13 -3.57
CA GLY A 128 18.84 0.87 -2.24
C GLY A 128 19.60 -0.46 -2.18
N THR A 129 19.77 -0.97 -0.96
CA THR A 129 20.52 -2.19 -0.68
C THR A 129 19.84 -2.97 0.43
N THR A 130 19.72 -4.28 0.29
CA THR A 130 19.18 -5.14 1.35
C THR A 130 20.31 -5.60 2.28
N GLY A 131 20.18 -5.41 3.60
CA GLY A 131 21.07 -5.99 4.61
C GLY A 131 22.48 -5.38 4.70
N GLN A 132 22.79 -4.34 3.92
CA GLN A 132 24.09 -3.68 3.93
C GLN A 132 24.18 -2.50 4.90
N SER A 133 23.16 -2.30 5.73
CA SER A 133 23.06 -1.18 6.68
C SER A 133 23.19 0.21 6.08
N ARG A 134 22.88 0.37 4.78
CA ARG A 134 22.83 1.67 4.11
C ARG A 134 21.39 2.17 4.06
N ALA A 135 21.16 3.31 4.70
CA ALA A 135 19.85 3.97 4.68
C ALA A 135 19.62 4.71 3.36
N ILE A 136 18.38 4.71 2.90
CA ILE A 136 17.89 5.69 1.93
C ILE A 136 17.72 7.02 2.68
N GLU A 137 18.32 8.09 2.15
CA GLU A 137 18.21 9.46 2.70
C GLU A 137 17.32 10.36 1.84
N ALA A 138 17.31 10.11 0.52
CA ALA A 138 16.46 10.82 -0.43
C ALA A 138 16.09 9.96 -1.65
N VAL A 139 15.00 10.32 -2.31
CA VAL A 139 14.56 9.72 -3.57
C VAL A 139 14.16 10.79 -4.59
N GLN A 140 14.28 10.43 -5.87
CA GLN A 140 13.65 11.13 -6.99
C GLN A 140 12.81 10.11 -7.74
N ILE A 141 11.52 10.40 -7.94
CA ILE A 141 10.56 9.49 -8.56
C ILE A 141 9.85 10.22 -9.69
N ARG A 142 9.90 9.68 -10.90
CA ARG A 142 9.19 10.25 -12.04
C ARG A 142 8.48 9.19 -12.85
N LEU A 143 7.27 9.53 -13.31
CA LEU A 143 6.61 8.79 -14.36
C LEU A 143 7.28 9.12 -15.71
N THR A 144 7.11 8.24 -16.69
CA THR A 144 7.64 8.44 -18.05
C THR A 144 6.59 8.14 -19.11
N GLY A 145 6.84 8.57 -20.35
CA GLY A 145 5.97 8.35 -21.51
C GLY A 145 4.52 8.78 -21.27
N ARG A 146 3.54 7.94 -21.64
CA ARG A 146 2.13 8.28 -21.50
C ARG A 146 1.70 8.49 -20.04
N LEU A 147 2.32 7.78 -19.09
CA LEU A 147 2.00 7.98 -17.67
C LEU A 147 2.36 9.39 -17.21
N ALA A 148 3.52 9.92 -17.62
CA ALA A 148 3.91 11.30 -17.31
C ALA A 148 3.03 12.36 -17.99
N LYS A 149 2.37 12.02 -19.10
CA LYS A 149 1.47 12.94 -19.81
C LYS A 149 0.14 13.13 -19.09
N TYR A 150 -0.38 12.06 -18.48
CA TYR A 150 -1.73 12.04 -17.92
C TYR A 150 -1.76 12.06 -16.39
N TYR A 151 -0.64 11.74 -15.74
CA TYR A 151 -0.58 11.64 -14.29
C TYR A 151 0.58 12.44 -13.71
N THR A 152 0.36 12.97 -12.52
CA THR A 152 1.39 13.54 -11.65
C THR A 152 1.65 12.59 -10.49
N ILE A 153 2.93 12.31 -10.24
CA ILE A 153 3.35 11.57 -9.05
C ILE A 153 3.82 12.55 -7.99
N GLU A 154 3.21 12.51 -6.82
CA GLU A 154 3.60 13.27 -5.63
C GLU A 154 4.04 12.30 -4.53
N TYR A 155 5.10 12.65 -3.80
CA TYR A 155 5.69 11.80 -2.79
C TYR A 155 6.37 12.58 -1.67
N ARG A 156 6.27 12.07 -0.45
CA ARG A 156 6.93 12.62 0.74
C ARG A 156 7.56 11.51 1.57
N MET A 157 8.61 11.82 2.33
CA MET A 157 9.29 10.86 3.18
C MET A 157 9.06 11.21 4.65
N HIS A 158 8.97 10.19 5.50
CA HIS A 158 9.12 10.36 6.93
C HIS A 158 10.60 10.26 7.26
N LEU A 159 11.23 11.39 7.56
CA LEU A 159 12.65 11.43 7.93
C LEU A 159 12.79 11.39 9.45
N ALA A 160 13.80 10.68 9.90
CA ALA A 160 14.09 10.61 11.31
C ALA A 160 14.37 11.99 11.94
N GLY A 161 13.74 12.25 13.08
CA GLY A 161 13.85 13.51 13.82
C GLY A 161 13.27 14.74 13.10
N THR A 162 12.64 14.58 11.93
CA THR A 162 11.94 15.66 11.21
C THR A 162 10.45 15.36 11.11
N GLY A 163 10.09 14.09 10.93
CA GLY A 163 8.74 13.71 10.56
C GLY A 163 8.53 13.71 9.05
N TRP A 164 7.28 13.87 8.64
CA TRP A 164 6.90 13.94 7.23
C TRP A 164 7.39 15.23 6.56
N THR A 165 8.06 15.10 5.42
CA THR A 165 8.39 16.24 4.56
C THR A 165 7.15 16.80 3.86
N GLY A 166 7.30 17.98 3.24
CA GLY A 166 6.39 18.38 2.16
C GLY A 166 6.43 17.41 0.98
N TYR A 167 5.39 17.41 0.15
CA TYR A 167 5.37 16.62 -1.08
C TYR A 167 6.33 17.19 -2.11
N SER A 168 7.18 16.32 -2.62
CA SER A 168 7.88 16.51 -3.88
C SER A 168 7.03 15.91 -5.01
N ARG A 169 7.34 16.28 -6.25
CA ARG A 169 6.65 15.77 -7.43
C ARG A 169 7.59 15.57 -8.60
N ASN A 170 7.26 14.64 -9.49
CA ASN A 170 7.85 14.48 -10.82
C ASN A 170 9.39 14.65 -10.89
N GLY A 171 10.11 13.81 -10.14
CA GLY A 171 11.57 13.74 -10.18
C GLY A 171 12.30 14.75 -9.28
N MET A 172 11.59 15.63 -8.58
CA MET A 172 12.20 16.49 -7.56
C MET A 172 12.75 15.67 -6.39
N THR A 173 13.82 16.15 -5.77
CA THR A 173 14.42 15.49 -4.61
C THR A 173 13.48 15.54 -3.41
N CYS A 174 13.16 14.37 -2.86
CA CYS A 174 12.45 14.22 -1.59
C CYS A 174 13.36 13.57 -0.57
N GLY A 175 13.51 14.19 0.60
CA GLY A 175 14.47 13.76 1.62
C GLY A 175 15.64 14.73 1.76
N THR A 176 16.77 14.24 2.27
CA THR A 176 18.00 15.02 2.43
C THR A 176 19.19 14.29 1.84
N THR A 177 20.19 15.02 1.37
CA THR A 177 21.44 14.43 0.85
C THR A 177 22.59 14.77 1.80
N GLY A 178 23.30 13.77 2.30
CA GLY A 178 24.54 13.98 3.07
C GLY A 178 24.34 14.50 4.49
N GLN A 179 23.11 14.52 4.99
CA GLN A 179 22.79 14.95 6.37
C GLN A 179 22.68 13.77 7.35
N SER A 180 22.96 12.54 6.91
CA SER A 180 22.81 11.32 7.74
C SER A 180 21.40 11.12 8.31
N ARG A 181 20.38 11.71 7.66
CA ARG A 181 18.97 11.54 8.07
C ARG A 181 18.35 10.43 7.25
N ARG A 182 18.19 9.26 7.89
CA ARG A 182 17.48 8.13 7.28
C ARG A 182 16.00 8.45 7.06
N ALA A 183 15.46 7.94 5.97
CA ALA A 183 14.02 7.79 5.82
C ALA A 183 13.53 6.54 6.54
N GLU A 184 12.33 6.62 7.12
CA GLU A 184 11.66 5.50 7.79
C GLU A 184 10.45 5.00 6.98
N ALA A 185 9.78 5.91 6.28
CA ALA A 185 8.65 5.63 5.40
C ALA A 185 8.65 6.52 4.16
N LEU A 186 7.94 6.06 3.13
CA LEU A 186 7.64 6.80 1.91
C LEU A 186 6.13 6.77 1.70
N GLU A 187 5.56 7.94 1.44
CA GLU A 187 4.18 8.08 1.01
C GLU A 187 4.15 8.58 -0.43
N ILE A 188 3.27 8.00 -1.25
CA ILE A 188 3.10 8.33 -2.65
C ILE A 188 1.61 8.48 -2.93
N ARG A 189 1.29 9.40 -3.83
CA ARG A 189 -0.04 9.50 -4.44
C ARG A 189 0.08 9.87 -5.91
N ILE A 190 -0.87 9.40 -6.70
CA ILE A 190 -1.00 9.68 -8.12
C ILE A 190 -2.25 10.53 -8.35
N LYS A 191 -2.08 11.60 -9.14
CA LYS A 191 -3.16 12.52 -9.54
C LYS A 191 -3.29 12.56 -11.05
#